data_AF-A0A1R4K265-F1
#
_entry.id   AF-A0A1R4K265-F1
#
_cell.length_a   1.000
_cell.length_b   1.000
_cell.length_c   1.000
_cell.angle_alpha   90.00
_cell.angle_beta   90.00
_cell.angle_gamma   90.00
#
_symmetry.space_group_name_H-M   'P 1'
#
loop_
_entity.id
_entity.type
_entity.pdbx_description
1 polymer ?
#
loop_
_entity_poly.entity_id
_entity_poly.type
_entity_poly.pdbx_seq_one_letter_code
_entity_poly.pdbx_strand_id
1 'polypeptide(L)'
;MQFQDEPNEKGTPPVKTDAYIYEDGSNLYVAFVAHDPDPTHIRAALRDRDTLWQDDTVALVIDTFNDERSGYEFYVNPLGAQGDIRMTDTDGWQQDLSWNAIWDSAGKITEQGYVVEMRIPFKALRFAQNKEQLTWGFALMRNYQ
;
A
#
# COMPACT_ATOMS: atom_id res chain seq x y z
N MET A 1 13.37 -8.69 11.37
CA MET A 1 12.50 -7.49 11.30
C MET A 1 11.13 -7.96 11.73
N GLN A 2 10.59 -7.38 12.80
CA GLN A 2 9.22 -7.67 13.23
C GLN A 2 8.30 -6.86 12.32
N PHE A 3 7.54 -7.54 11.47
CA PHE A 3 6.38 -6.93 10.83
C PHE A 3 5.20 -7.12 11.79
N GLN A 4 4.44 -6.06 12.07
CA GLN A 4 3.21 -6.17 12.86
C GLN A 4 2.04 -6.40 11.91
N ASP A 5 2.02 -7.59 11.30
CA ASP A 5 1.01 -8.00 10.32
C ASP A 5 0.15 -9.16 10.86
N GLU A 6 0.50 -9.73 12.02
CA GLU A 6 -0.20 -10.87 12.59
C GLU A 6 -1.37 -10.43 13.47
N PRO A 7 -2.62 -10.88 13.21
CA PRO A 7 -3.80 -10.58 14.04
C PRO A 7 -3.70 -11.08 15.51
N ASN A 8 -2.60 -11.72 15.90
CA ASN A 8 -2.33 -12.22 17.24
C ASN A 8 -1.24 -11.46 18.03
N GLU A 9 -0.57 -10.44 17.46
CA GLU A 9 0.31 -9.59 18.25
C GLU A 9 -0.49 -8.55 19.04
N LYS A 10 -0.57 -8.77 20.36
CA LYS A 10 -1.32 -7.96 21.35
C LYS A 10 -0.65 -6.61 21.66
N GLY A 11 -0.15 -5.91 20.65
CA GLY A 11 0.53 -4.62 20.80
C GLY A 11 -0.30 -3.47 20.22
N THR A 12 -0.36 -2.34 20.93
CA THR A 12 -0.79 -1.09 20.29
C THR A 12 0.33 -0.67 19.32
N PRO A 13 0.03 -0.40 18.04
CA PRO A 13 1.03 0.12 17.11
C PRO A 13 1.75 1.32 17.73
N PRO A 14 3.09 1.42 17.61
CA PRO A 14 3.87 2.46 18.28
C PRO A 14 3.60 3.86 17.72
N VAL A 15 3.05 3.93 16.51
CA VAL A 15 2.76 5.16 15.78
C VAL A 15 1.37 5.11 15.17
N LYS A 16 0.72 6.27 15.10
CA LYS A 16 -0.60 6.42 14.47
C LYS A 16 -0.44 6.60 12.97
N THR A 17 -1.33 6.01 12.18
CA THR A 17 -1.47 6.31 10.76
C THR A 17 -2.95 6.47 10.43
N ASP A 18 -3.31 7.59 9.82
CA ASP A 18 -4.65 7.82 9.27
C ASP A 18 -4.61 7.57 7.77
N ALA A 19 -5.67 6.97 7.22
CA ALA A 19 -5.77 6.68 5.80
C ALA A 19 -7.14 7.09 5.25
N TYR A 20 -7.14 7.56 4.00
CA TYR A 20 -8.31 8.04 3.29
C TYR A 20 -8.40 7.33 1.95
N ILE A 21 -9.61 6.90 1.59
CA ILE A 21 -9.89 6.21 0.33
C ILE A 21 -11.02 6.94 -0.38
N TYR A 22 -10.85 7.17 -1.68
CA TYR A 22 -11.82 7.82 -2.55
C TYR A 22 -11.75 7.22 -3.96
N GLU A 23 -12.85 7.22 -4.70
CA GLU A 23 -12.87 6.83 -6.11
C GLU A 23 -13.73 7.78 -6.93
N ASP A 24 -13.39 7.95 -8.21
CA ASP A 24 -14.03 8.89 -9.14
C ASP A 24 -14.71 8.21 -10.35
N GLY A 25 -14.89 6.89 -10.30
CA GLY A 25 -15.38 6.03 -11.38
C GLY A 25 -14.30 5.58 -12.37
N SER A 26 -13.10 6.15 -12.31
CA SER A 26 -11.97 5.80 -13.20
C SER A 26 -10.70 5.40 -12.44
N ASN A 27 -10.50 5.94 -11.24
CA ASN A 27 -9.33 5.76 -10.41
C ASN A 27 -9.71 5.53 -8.95
N LEU A 28 -8.90 4.73 -8.27
CA LEU A 28 -8.84 4.65 -6.83
C LEU A 28 -7.77 5.62 -6.32
N TYR A 29 -8.13 6.43 -5.34
CA TYR A 29 -7.23 7.32 -4.63
C TYR A 29 -7.08 6.83 -3.20
N VAL A 30 -5.82 6.74 -2.75
CA VAL A 30 -5.50 6.41 -1.36
C VAL A 30 -4.50 7.42 -0.84
N ALA A 31 -4.78 8.01 0.33
CA ALA A 31 -3.86 8.90 1.01
C ALA A 31 -3.57 8.38 2.41
N PHE A 32 -2.32 8.52 2.85
CA PHE A 32 -1.91 8.20 4.21
C PHE A 32 -1.30 9.43 4.88
N VAL A 33 -1.65 9.65 6.14
CA VAL A 33 -0.99 10.56 7.07
C VAL A 33 -0.35 9.69 8.14
N ALA A 34 0.94 9.42 7.97
CA ALA A 34 1.74 8.58 8.85
C ALA A 34 2.41 9.45 9.91
N HIS A 35 1.86 9.45 11.13
CA HIS A 35 2.37 10.28 12.22
C HIS A 35 3.66 9.71 12.77
N ASP A 36 4.66 10.55 12.98
CA ASP A 36 5.95 10.15 13.52
C ASP A 36 6.35 11.10 14.66
N PRO A 37 6.66 10.59 15.87
CA PRO A 37 7.10 11.43 16.97
C PRO A 37 8.48 12.05 16.73
N ASP A 38 9.30 11.47 15.84
CA ASP A 38 10.60 12.02 15.47
C ASP A 38 10.86 11.87 13.96
N PRO A 39 10.34 12.81 13.13
CA PRO A 39 10.51 12.76 11.68
C PRO A 39 11.96 12.77 11.19
N THR A 40 12.93 13.11 12.04
CA THR A 40 14.37 13.10 11.68
C THR A 40 14.93 11.68 11.52
N HIS A 41 14.24 10.67 12.05
CA HIS A 41 14.61 9.26 11.92
C HIS A 41 13.90 8.52 10.79
N ILE A 42 12.95 9.17 10.09
CA ILE A 42 12.24 8.57 8.95
C ILE A 42 13.27 8.14 7.89
N ARG A 43 13.27 6.85 7.58
CA ARG A 43 14.14 6.29 6.55
C ARG A 43 13.45 6.43 5.20
N ALA A 44 13.93 7.35 4.38
CA ALA A 44 13.45 7.47 3.01
C ALA A 44 14.59 7.89 2.09
N ALA A 45 14.69 7.23 0.94
CA ALA A 45 15.56 7.66 -0.14
C ALA A 45 14.77 7.81 -1.44
N LEU A 46 15.28 8.63 -2.36
CA LEU A 46 14.85 8.52 -3.74
C LEU A 46 15.39 7.19 -4.26
N ARG A 47 14.48 6.27 -4.54
CA ARG A 47 14.76 4.89 -4.93
C ARG A 47 14.27 4.67 -6.35
N ASP A 48 14.96 3.77 -7.06
CA ASP A 48 14.33 3.13 -8.21
C ASP A 48 13.12 2.33 -7.71
N ARG A 49 12.12 2.18 -8.58
CA ARG A 49 10.94 1.37 -8.30
C ARG A 49 11.32 -0.02 -7.78
N ASP A 50 10.55 -0.57 -6.85
CA ASP A 50 10.71 -1.93 -6.30
C ASP A 50 12.02 -2.13 -5.50
N THR A 51 12.65 -1.06 -5.00
CA THR A 51 13.87 -1.12 -4.17
C THR A 51 13.73 -0.47 -2.79
N LEU A 52 12.48 -0.17 -2.38
CA LEU A 52 12.13 0.59 -1.17
C LEU A 52 11.97 -0.24 0.12
N TRP A 53 12.35 -1.52 0.11
CA TRP A 53 12.07 -2.48 1.19
C TRP A 53 12.83 -2.23 2.51
N GLN A 54 13.72 -1.26 2.55
CA GLN A 54 14.48 -0.86 3.75
C GLN A 54 14.10 0.54 4.24
N ASP A 55 13.20 1.21 3.53
CA ASP A 55 12.67 2.51 3.90
C ASP A 55 11.41 2.32 4.79
N ASP A 56 11.01 3.38 5.47
CA ASP A 56 9.62 3.50 5.95
C ASP A 56 8.69 3.47 4.74
N THR A 57 7.56 2.79 4.86
CA THR A 57 6.58 2.68 3.77
C THR A 57 5.17 2.59 4.31
N VAL A 58 4.21 2.99 3.48
CA VAL A 58 2.82 2.56 3.63
C VAL A 58 2.43 1.67 2.46
N ALA A 59 1.42 0.83 2.67
CA ALA A 59 0.90 -0.04 1.64
C ALA A 59 -0.62 -0.09 1.61
N LEU A 60 -1.16 -0.15 0.40
CA LEU A 60 -2.50 -0.67 0.12
C LEU A 60 -2.36 -2.11 -0.37
N VAL A 61 -3.02 -3.04 0.32
CA VAL A 61 -3.30 -4.37 -0.21
C VAL A 61 -4.76 -4.39 -0.64
N ILE A 62 -5.06 -4.81 -1.87
CA ILE A 62 -6.42 -4.83 -2.41
C ILE A 62 -6.73 -6.14 -3.15
N ASP A 63 -7.82 -6.78 -2.75
CA ASP A 63 -8.45 -7.91 -3.44
C ASP A 63 -9.73 -7.41 -4.13
N THR A 64 -9.63 -7.18 -5.44
CA THR A 64 -10.73 -6.69 -6.28
C THR A 64 -11.76 -7.75 -6.65
N PHE A 65 -11.50 -9.03 -6.33
CA PHE A 65 -12.42 -10.14 -6.53
C PHE A 65 -13.13 -10.53 -5.23
N ASN A 66 -12.56 -10.16 -4.09
CA ASN A 66 -12.98 -10.53 -2.74
C ASN A 66 -13.12 -12.05 -2.61
N ASP A 67 -12.13 -12.76 -3.14
CA ASP A 67 -12.04 -14.23 -3.11
C ASP A 67 -11.00 -14.73 -2.11
N GLU A 68 -10.26 -13.83 -1.47
CA GLU A 68 -9.20 -14.11 -0.49
C GLU A 68 -8.07 -14.97 -1.06
N ARG A 69 -7.93 -15.01 -2.40
CA ARG A 69 -6.96 -15.86 -3.11
C ARG A 69 -6.11 -15.09 -4.11
N SER A 70 -6.42 -13.82 -4.36
CA SER A 70 -5.59 -12.95 -5.19
C SER A 70 -5.66 -11.50 -4.71
N GLY A 71 -4.61 -10.74 -5.01
CA GLY A 71 -4.57 -9.34 -4.63
C GLY A 71 -3.43 -8.59 -5.28
N TYR A 72 -3.45 -7.28 -5.07
CA TYR A 72 -2.43 -6.35 -5.50
C TYR A 72 -1.93 -5.59 -4.29
N GLU A 73 -0.63 -5.37 -4.21
CA GLU A 73 0.01 -4.57 -3.17
C GLU A 73 0.64 -3.36 -3.83
N PHE A 74 0.42 -2.18 -3.25
CA PHE A 74 0.98 -0.92 -3.69
C PHE A 74 1.70 -0.28 -2.52
N TYR A 75 3.01 -0.11 -2.65
CA TYR A 75 3.88 0.46 -1.63
C TYR A 75 4.36 1.84 -2.05
N VAL A 76 4.36 2.78 -1.11
CA VAL A 76 4.95 4.11 -1.29
C VAL A 76 5.81 4.48 -0.10
N ASN A 77 7.03 4.95 -0.36
CA ASN A 77 7.89 5.52 0.68
C ASN A 77 7.60 7.03 0.90
N PRO A 78 8.09 7.66 1.98
CA PRO A 78 7.85 9.08 2.28
C PRO A 78 8.25 10.09 1.21
N LEU A 79 9.05 9.69 0.22
CA LEU A 79 9.49 10.52 -0.91
C LEU A 79 8.75 10.21 -2.21
N GLY A 80 7.76 9.32 -2.16
CA GLY A 80 6.90 8.98 -3.29
C GLY A 80 7.44 7.85 -4.19
N ALA A 81 8.54 7.19 -3.83
CA ALA A 81 9.02 6.04 -4.59
C ALA A 81 8.01 4.87 -4.51
N GLN A 82 7.84 4.16 -5.62
CA GLN A 82 6.80 3.16 -5.82
C GLN A 82 7.34 1.74 -5.73
N GLY A 83 6.52 0.82 -5.26
CA GLY A 83 6.72 -0.61 -5.45
C GLY A 83 5.37 -1.31 -5.56
N ASP A 84 5.28 -2.35 -6.35
CA ASP A 84 4.04 -3.12 -6.47
C ASP A 84 4.26 -4.62 -6.65
N ILE A 85 3.29 -5.37 -6.16
CA ILE A 85 3.33 -6.83 -6.14
C ILE A 85 1.95 -7.34 -6.51
N ARG A 86 1.90 -8.40 -7.31
CA ARG A 86 0.68 -9.18 -7.50
C ARG A 86 0.77 -10.49 -6.74
N MET A 87 -0.24 -10.78 -5.92
CA MET A 87 -0.33 -12.01 -5.15
C MET A 87 -1.39 -12.96 -5.73
N THR A 88 -1.13 -14.27 -5.65
CA THR A 88 -2.08 -15.32 -6.03
C THR A 88 -1.84 -16.61 -5.25
N ASP A 89 -2.91 -17.32 -4.92
CA ASP A 89 -2.91 -18.66 -4.29
C ASP A 89 -3.31 -19.75 -5.31
N THR A 90 -2.70 -19.71 -6.50
CA THR A 90 -2.95 -20.73 -7.55
C THR A 90 -2.10 -21.98 -7.38
N ASP A 91 -0.90 -21.85 -6.82
CA ASP A 91 0.05 -22.95 -6.55
C ASP A 91 0.84 -22.63 -5.26
N GLY A 92 0.09 -22.53 -4.16
CA GLY A 92 0.52 -21.85 -2.94
C GLY A 92 0.55 -20.33 -3.11
N TRP A 93 0.78 -19.62 -2.01
CA TRP A 93 0.96 -18.15 -2.02
C TRP A 93 2.20 -17.78 -2.83
N GLN A 94 1.98 -17.15 -3.99
CA GLN A 94 3.02 -16.65 -4.87
C GLN A 94 2.97 -15.12 -4.95
N GLN A 95 4.14 -14.49 -4.92
CA GLN A 95 4.34 -13.06 -5.16
C GLN A 95 5.01 -12.87 -6.53
N ASP A 96 4.34 -12.16 -7.43
CA ASP A 96 4.91 -11.70 -8.69
C ASP A 96 5.44 -10.28 -8.52
N LEU A 97 6.73 -10.18 -8.17
CA LEU A 97 7.47 -8.93 -8.05
C LEU A 97 7.81 -8.28 -9.40
N SER A 98 7.51 -8.97 -10.53
CA SER A 98 7.73 -8.43 -11.87
C SER A 98 6.48 -7.73 -12.42
N TRP A 99 5.34 -7.90 -11.76
CA TRP A 99 4.13 -7.19 -12.10
C TRP A 99 4.33 -5.70 -11.87
N ASN A 100 4.04 -4.90 -12.89
CA ASN A 100 4.40 -3.50 -12.92
C ASN A 100 3.21 -2.71 -13.50
N ALA A 101 2.33 -2.24 -12.62
CA ALA A 101 1.20 -1.40 -12.99
C ALA A 101 1.64 0.03 -13.34
N ILE A 102 0.79 0.71 -14.12
CA ILE A 102 0.91 2.16 -14.35
C ILE A 102 -0.01 2.86 -13.36
N TRP A 103 0.58 3.56 -12.39
CA TRP A 103 -0.09 4.32 -11.34
C TRP A 103 0.84 5.44 -10.86
N ASP A 104 0.29 6.43 -10.15
CA ASP A 104 1.04 7.59 -9.68
C ASP A 104 1.09 7.64 -8.16
N SER A 105 2.18 8.19 -7.63
CA SER A 105 2.33 8.48 -6.21
C SER A 105 3.04 9.81 -5.99
N ALA A 106 2.78 10.39 -4.83
CA ALA A 106 3.53 11.52 -4.30
C ALA A 106 3.77 11.30 -2.80
N GLY A 107 4.91 11.77 -2.31
CA GLY A 107 5.27 11.69 -0.90
C GLY A 107 5.91 12.97 -0.41
N LYS A 108 5.65 13.31 0.86
CA LYS A 108 6.25 14.46 1.52
C LYS A 108 6.45 14.19 3.01
N ILE A 109 7.68 14.31 3.46
CA ILE A 109 8.00 14.40 4.90
C ILE A 109 7.54 15.76 5.44
N THR A 110 6.97 15.74 6.64
CA THR A 110 6.38 16.87 7.36
C THR A 110 6.95 16.94 8.78
N GLU A 111 6.62 18.00 9.50
CA GLU A 111 7.01 18.15 10.90
C GLU A 111 6.31 17.14 11.84
N GLN A 112 5.26 16.46 11.37
CA GLN A 112 4.48 15.49 12.15
C GLN A 112 4.65 14.04 11.68
N GLY A 113 5.54 13.79 10.70
CA GLY A 113 5.71 12.48 10.09
C GLY A 113 5.79 12.59 8.57
N TYR A 114 4.96 11.87 7.82
CA TYR A 114 4.88 12.02 6.37
C TYR A 114 3.48 11.82 5.81
N VAL A 115 3.25 12.41 4.64
CA VAL A 115 2.02 12.25 3.86
C VAL A 115 2.36 11.65 2.52
N VAL A 116 1.56 10.69 2.08
CA VAL A 116 1.69 10.05 0.77
C VAL A 116 0.33 9.87 0.13
N GLU A 117 0.29 10.01 -1.18
CA GLU A 117 -0.91 9.85 -1.99
C GLU A 117 -0.63 8.87 -3.14
N MET A 118 -1.64 8.07 -3.49
CA MET A 118 -1.64 7.10 -4.56
C MET A 118 -2.83 7.38 -5.49
N ARG A 119 -2.60 7.34 -6.80
CA ARG A 119 -3.65 7.32 -7.83
C ARG A 119 -3.49 6.03 -8.64
N ILE A 120 -4.43 5.10 -8.48
CA ILE A 120 -4.43 3.80 -9.14
C ILE A 120 -5.58 3.77 -10.16
N PRO A 121 -5.30 3.85 -11.47
CA PRO A 121 -6.33 3.71 -12.48
C PRO A 121 -6.98 2.34 -12.42
N PHE A 122 -8.31 2.25 -12.48
CA PHE A 122 -8.99 0.95 -12.50
C PHE A 122 -8.55 0.07 -13.69
N LYS A 123 -8.13 0.68 -14.79
CA LYS A 123 -7.57 -0.06 -15.95
C LYS A 123 -6.28 -0.82 -15.63
N ALA A 124 -5.57 -0.47 -14.56
CA ALA A 124 -4.40 -1.22 -14.09
C ALA A 124 -4.77 -2.53 -13.37
N LEU A 125 -6.02 -2.64 -12.90
CA LEU A 125 -6.53 -3.75 -12.10
C LEU A 125 -7.47 -4.64 -12.91
N ARG A 126 -7.66 -5.88 -12.45
CA ARG A 126 -8.72 -6.76 -12.93
C ARG A 126 -9.87 -6.77 -11.92
N PHE A 127 -11.09 -6.99 -12.40
CA PHE A 127 -12.30 -7.03 -11.58
C PHE A 127 -13.19 -8.21 -11.94
N ALA A 128 -13.99 -8.64 -10.97
CA ALA A 128 -15.09 -9.56 -11.22
C ALA A 128 -16.05 -8.98 -12.29
N GLN A 129 -16.41 -9.81 -13.26
CA GLN A 129 -17.32 -9.43 -14.34
C GLN A 129 -18.79 -9.70 -13.96
N ASN A 130 -19.72 -9.04 -14.64
CA ASN A 130 -21.17 -9.27 -14.53
C ASN A 130 -21.76 -9.05 -13.11
N LYS A 131 -21.19 -8.12 -12.35
CA LYS A 131 -21.75 -7.67 -11.08
C LYS A 131 -22.16 -6.20 -11.18
N GLU A 132 -23.36 -5.88 -10.71
CA GLU A 132 -23.83 -4.48 -10.62
C GLU A 132 -23.10 -3.71 -9.51
N GLN A 133 -22.71 -4.40 -8.43
CA GLN A 133 -21.93 -3.86 -7.33
C GLN A 133 -20.75 -4.78 -7.02
N LEU A 134 -19.57 -4.18 -6.83
CA LEU A 134 -18.36 -4.88 -6.43
C LEU A 134 -18.09 -4.66 -4.94
N THR A 135 -17.72 -5.74 -4.26
CA THR A 135 -17.14 -5.70 -2.91
C THR A 135 -15.67 -6.06 -3.05
N TRP A 136 -14.80 -5.29 -2.41
CA TRP A 136 -13.35 -5.52 -2.41
C TRP A 136 -12.88 -5.73 -0.98
N GLY A 137 -11.94 -6.67 -0.82
CA GLY A 137 -11.16 -6.78 0.40
C GLY A 137 -9.98 -5.80 0.33
N PHE A 138 -9.60 -5.21 1.46
CA PHE A 138 -8.39 -4.40 1.51
C PHE A 138 -7.74 -4.42 2.89
N ALA A 139 -6.44 -4.15 2.91
CA ALA A 139 -5.67 -3.85 4.11
C ALA A 139 -4.81 -2.61 3.88
N LEU A 140 -4.56 -1.90 4.97
CA LEU A 140 -3.77 -0.66 4.98
C LEU A 140 -2.65 -0.88 6.00
N MET A 141 -1.41 -0.74 5.55
CA MET A 141 -0.25 -1.12 6.34
C MET A 141 0.75 0.03 6.39
N ARG A 142 1.53 0.08 7.48
CA ARG A 142 2.73 0.90 7.58
C ARG A 142 3.88 0.03 8.06
N ASN A 143 4.96 0.01 7.28
CA ASN A 143 6.26 -0.45 7.72
C ASN A 143 6.96 0.71 8.44
N TYR A 144 7.15 0.57 9.75
CA TYR A 144 7.83 1.55 10.60
C TYR A 144 9.19 0.98 11.04
N GLN A 145 10.27 1.69 10.75
CA GLN A 145 11.65 1.16 10.77
C GLN A 145 12.56 1.70 11.88
#